data_AF-B0RFX7-F1
#
_entry.id   AF-B0RFX7-F1
#
_cell.length_a   1.000
_cell.length_b   1.000
_cell.length_c   1.000
_cell.angle_alpha   90.00
_cell.angle_beta   90.00
_cell.angle_gamma   90.00
#
_symmetry.space_group_name_H-M   'P 1'
#
loop_
_entity.id
_entity.type
_entity.pdbx_description
1 polymer ?
#
loop_
_entity_poly.entity_id
_entity_poly.type
_entity_poly.pdbx_seq_one_letter_code
_entity_poly.pdbx_strand_id
1 'polypeptide(L)'
;MNGTQRRPGRAHAALLVGLTVLLVGIGATAGHALWASSTSTSTNVQSATVAVTESGFDQLAGELTAQSPTRTAAVLVTNTGSTRASWTGTMTAPTSSTNDQYFARNVRVVAWTAVGSGCTANTSVGPDSATANWVVPPTLSGTLNPGACVIWCVRTTATAFPTAAAGVTATLTTVLGSGSWTGRDSSTAKQTTPAPTVTGGFSCQSTDGNWYVIVSWDVSGAPMDTWYGVIVNGKTIAMSQGSYGKATISGSQVPASLAADGTVKVRIDRLDANDQSVGQVAGGTIVAFTQSGARGFRCS
;
A
#
# COMPACT_ATOMS: atom_id res chain seq x y z
N MET A 1 116.40 22.69 -20.11
CA MET A 1 114.95 22.84 -19.93
C MET A 1 114.37 21.52 -19.46
N ASN A 2 113.59 21.56 -18.38
CA ASN A 2 112.50 20.66 -17.94
C ASN A 2 112.76 19.13 -17.88
N GLY A 3 112.39 18.39 -16.84
CA GLY A 3 111.65 18.69 -15.63
C GLY A 3 111.50 17.37 -14.85
N THR A 4 111.70 17.42 -13.54
CA THR A 4 111.67 16.26 -12.63
C THR A 4 110.24 15.85 -12.31
N GLN A 5 109.77 14.72 -12.86
CA GLN A 5 108.50 14.11 -12.46
C GLN A 5 108.67 13.28 -11.17
N ARG A 6 108.13 13.80 -10.06
CA ARG A 6 107.97 13.04 -8.81
C ARG A 6 106.79 12.07 -8.96
N ARG A 7 107.06 10.78 -8.73
CA ARG A 7 106.04 9.72 -8.67
C ARG A 7 105.09 9.96 -7.49
N PRO A 8 103.76 10.04 -7.71
CA PRO A 8 102.80 10.14 -6.61
C PRO A 8 102.77 8.83 -5.83
N GLY A 9 102.92 8.94 -4.52
CA GLY A 9 103.07 7.80 -3.60
C GLY A 9 101.79 6.97 -3.48
N ARG A 10 101.98 5.65 -3.42
CA ARG A 10 100.96 4.61 -3.20
C ARG A 10 100.03 4.88 -2.00
N ALA A 11 100.44 5.76 -1.07
CA ALA A 11 99.65 6.20 0.08
C ALA A 11 98.37 6.98 -0.31
N HIS A 12 98.43 7.82 -1.35
CA HIS A 12 97.24 8.57 -1.79
C HIS A 12 96.17 7.66 -2.41
N ALA A 13 96.59 6.63 -3.16
CA ALA A 13 95.66 5.66 -3.74
C ALA A 13 94.97 4.82 -2.65
N ALA A 14 95.70 4.37 -1.63
CA ALA A 14 95.14 3.60 -0.53
C ALA A 14 94.12 4.42 0.30
N LEU A 15 94.40 5.71 0.52
CA LEU A 15 93.53 6.59 1.29
C LEU A 15 92.23 6.91 0.55
N LEU A 16 92.29 7.12 -0.77
CA LEU A 16 91.10 7.31 -1.60
C LEU A 16 90.23 6.05 -1.65
N VAL A 17 90.83 4.86 -1.80
CA VAL A 17 90.09 3.59 -1.81
C VAL A 17 89.42 3.34 -0.46
N GLY A 18 90.14 3.55 0.64
CA GLY A 18 89.58 3.43 2.00
C GLY A 18 88.42 4.38 2.23
N LEU A 19 88.52 5.64 1.78
CA LEU A 19 87.46 6.64 1.90
C LEU A 19 86.21 6.24 1.08
N THR A 20 86.38 5.75 -0.15
CA THR A 20 85.24 5.28 -0.97
C THR A 20 84.56 4.06 -0.37
N VAL A 21 85.30 3.09 0.18
CA VAL A 21 84.70 1.91 0.84
C VAL A 21 83.95 2.31 2.10
N LEU A 22 84.50 3.27 2.88
CA LEU A 22 83.83 3.80 4.06
C LEU A 22 82.54 4.55 3.70
N LEU A 23 82.56 5.42 2.69
CA LEU A 23 81.39 6.17 2.21
C LEU A 23 80.28 5.23 1.68
N VAL A 24 80.65 4.19 0.94
CA VAL A 24 79.70 3.19 0.43
C VAL A 24 79.14 2.32 1.56
N GLY A 25 79.95 1.94 2.55
CA GLY A 25 79.50 1.17 3.71
C GLY A 25 78.53 1.94 4.63
N ILE A 26 78.77 3.23 4.84
CA ILE A 26 77.90 4.10 5.64
C ILE A 26 76.61 4.44 4.87
N GLY A 27 76.68 4.65 3.55
CA GLY A 27 75.51 4.93 2.73
C GLY A 27 74.58 3.72 2.54
N ALA A 28 75.14 2.51 2.39
CA ALA A 28 74.36 1.28 2.18
C ALA A 28 73.57 0.86 3.44
N THR A 29 74.11 1.10 4.63
CA THR A 29 73.44 0.76 5.90
C THR A 29 72.28 1.70 6.23
N ALA A 30 72.40 3.00 5.92
CA ALA A 30 71.30 3.95 6.06
C ALA A 30 70.16 3.67 5.07
N GLY A 31 70.47 3.26 3.84
CA GLY A 31 69.47 2.83 2.85
C GLY A 31 68.73 1.55 3.28
N HIS A 32 69.45 0.53 3.76
CA HIS A 32 68.84 -0.70 4.26
C HIS A 32 67.98 -0.48 5.52
N ALA A 33 68.38 0.42 6.41
CA ALA A 33 67.57 0.79 7.57
C ALA A 33 66.27 1.48 7.14
N LEU A 34 66.30 2.32 6.11
CA LEU A 34 65.11 2.99 5.57
C LEU A 34 64.14 2.01 4.90
N TRP A 35 64.66 1.05 4.13
CA TRP A 35 63.84 0.00 3.51
C TRP A 35 63.31 -1.04 4.51
N ALA A 36 64.02 -1.29 5.61
CA ALA A 36 63.55 -2.17 6.68
C ALA A 36 62.60 -1.49 7.68
N SER A 37 62.55 -0.14 7.70
CA SER A 37 61.69 0.65 8.59
C SER A 37 60.41 1.15 7.91
N SER A 38 60.15 0.78 6.66
CA SER A 38 58.82 0.92 6.07
C SER A 38 57.88 -0.12 6.66
N THR A 39 57.35 0.17 7.83
CA THR A 39 56.22 -0.57 8.43
C THR A 39 54.99 -0.31 7.58
N SER A 40 54.57 -1.31 6.80
CA SER A 40 53.29 -1.25 6.11
C SER A 40 52.17 -1.37 7.15
N THR A 41 51.58 -0.24 7.55
CA THR A 41 50.34 -0.23 8.31
C THR A 41 49.19 -0.53 7.36
N SER A 42 48.71 -1.78 7.37
CA SER A 42 47.47 -2.13 6.68
C SER A 42 46.29 -1.51 7.45
N THR A 43 45.76 -0.40 6.96
CA THR A 43 44.49 0.14 7.43
C THR A 43 43.36 -0.47 6.60
N ASN A 44 42.41 -1.13 7.27
CA ASN A 44 41.19 -1.58 6.61
C ASN A 44 40.28 -0.38 6.40
N VAL A 45 40.10 0.04 5.14
CA VAL A 45 39.06 1.01 4.77
C VAL A 45 37.79 0.22 4.48
N GLN A 46 36.87 0.16 5.44
CA GLN A 46 35.53 -0.37 5.20
C GLN A 46 34.70 0.71 4.49
N SER A 47 34.20 0.38 3.30
CA SER A 47 33.27 1.26 2.59
C SER A 47 31.96 1.34 3.36
N ALA A 48 31.43 2.56 3.51
CA ALA A 48 30.09 2.77 4.04
C ALA A 48 29.05 2.08 3.14
N THR A 49 28.11 1.37 3.75
CA THR A 49 26.99 0.75 3.03
C THR A 49 25.68 1.43 3.42
N VAL A 50 24.81 1.63 2.42
CA VAL A 50 23.45 2.13 2.61
C VAL A 50 22.50 1.02 2.17
N ALA A 51 21.83 0.40 3.13
CA ALA A 51 20.89 -0.69 2.88
C ALA A 51 19.71 -0.57 3.84
N VAL A 52 18.51 -0.90 3.34
CA VAL A 52 17.27 -0.84 4.10
C VAL A 52 16.49 -2.10 3.81
N THR A 53 15.77 -2.58 4.82
CA THR A 53 14.78 -3.65 4.67
C THR A 53 13.46 -3.20 5.26
N GLU A 54 12.37 -3.59 4.63
CA GLU A 54 11.01 -3.32 5.01
C GLU A 54 10.25 -4.64 5.17
N SER A 55 9.38 -4.74 6.18
CA SER A 55 8.50 -5.90 6.34
C SER A 55 7.16 -5.53 6.96
N GLY A 56 6.15 -6.37 6.72
CA GLY A 56 4.83 -6.29 7.34
C GLY A 56 3.80 -5.45 6.60
N PHE A 57 4.18 -4.68 5.57
CA PHE A 57 3.22 -3.95 4.73
C PHE A 57 2.23 -4.88 4.02
N ASP A 58 2.67 -6.07 3.63
CA ASP A 58 1.87 -7.15 3.04
C ASP A 58 0.70 -7.58 3.94
N GLN A 59 0.81 -7.42 5.26
CA GLN A 59 -0.25 -7.74 6.23
C GLN A 59 -1.46 -6.79 6.13
N LEU A 60 -1.33 -5.69 5.37
CA LEU A 60 -2.44 -4.80 5.03
C LEU A 60 -3.35 -5.40 3.95
N ALA A 61 -2.90 -6.47 3.27
CA ALA A 61 -3.66 -7.15 2.24
C ALA A 61 -4.92 -7.82 2.80
N GLY A 62 -5.89 -8.02 1.92
CA GLY A 62 -7.12 -8.73 2.20
C GLY A 62 -8.35 -7.92 1.86
N GLU A 63 -9.49 -8.49 2.25
CA GLU A 63 -10.78 -7.93 1.91
C GLU A 63 -11.23 -6.88 2.94
N LEU A 64 -11.80 -5.77 2.43
CA LEU A 64 -12.56 -4.77 3.17
C LEU A 64 -14.04 -4.92 2.82
N THR A 65 -14.86 -5.07 3.84
CA THR A 65 -16.33 -5.18 3.73
C THR A 65 -17.01 -4.20 4.66
N ALA A 66 -18.32 -3.99 4.50
CA ALA A 66 -19.05 -3.12 5.42
C ALA A 66 -19.02 -3.64 6.87
N GLN A 67 -18.89 -4.95 7.08
CA GLN A 67 -18.80 -5.60 8.38
C GLN A 67 -17.37 -5.59 8.94
N SER A 68 -16.36 -5.54 8.07
CA SER A 68 -14.95 -5.45 8.43
C SER A 68 -14.26 -4.39 7.55
N PRO A 69 -14.53 -3.09 7.80
CA PRO A 69 -14.10 -2.02 6.91
C PRO A 69 -12.63 -1.60 7.15
N THR A 70 -11.99 -2.16 8.17
CA THR A 70 -10.68 -1.70 8.64
C THR A 70 -9.64 -2.82 8.63
N ARG A 71 -8.43 -2.50 8.20
CA ARG A 71 -7.22 -3.32 8.33
C ARG A 71 -6.12 -2.47 8.95
N THR A 72 -5.28 -3.06 9.78
CA THR A 72 -4.12 -2.40 10.38
C THR A 72 -2.91 -3.32 10.24
N ALA A 73 -1.78 -2.79 9.82
CA ALA A 73 -0.51 -3.50 9.69
C ALA A 73 0.61 -2.74 10.40
N ALA A 74 1.56 -3.49 10.95
CA ALA A 74 2.85 -2.96 11.40
C ALA A 74 3.83 -3.02 10.23
N VAL A 75 4.43 -1.89 9.90
CA VAL A 75 5.51 -1.78 8.92
C VAL A 75 6.80 -1.55 9.70
N LEU A 76 7.73 -2.50 9.59
CA LEU A 76 9.05 -2.41 10.20
C LEU A 76 10.06 -1.98 9.14
N VAL A 77 10.70 -0.84 9.36
CA VAL A 77 11.80 -0.34 8.52
C VAL A 77 13.10 -0.43 9.29
N THR A 78 14.08 -1.16 8.74
CA THR A 78 15.38 -1.40 9.39
C THR A 78 16.51 -0.91 8.50
N ASN A 79 17.44 -0.15 9.08
CA ASN A 79 18.69 0.21 8.41
C ASN A 79 19.68 -0.94 8.56
N THR A 80 19.90 -1.71 7.49
CA THR A 80 20.87 -2.82 7.42
C THR A 80 22.24 -2.38 6.91
N GLY A 81 22.40 -1.09 6.61
CA GLY A 81 23.68 -0.48 6.24
C GLY A 81 24.55 -0.12 7.46
N SER A 82 25.70 0.47 7.17
CA SER A 82 26.70 0.85 8.17
C SER A 82 26.69 2.34 8.52
N THR A 83 25.83 3.15 7.89
CA THR A 83 25.74 4.59 8.13
C THR A 83 24.36 5.05 8.60
N ARG A 84 24.33 6.04 9.49
CA ARG A 84 23.10 6.76 9.82
C ARG A 84 22.63 7.54 8.61
N ALA A 85 21.36 7.38 8.23
CA ALA A 85 20.79 8.07 7.09
C ALA A 85 19.30 8.37 7.28
N SER A 86 18.82 9.40 6.57
CA SER A 86 17.39 9.65 6.41
C SER A 86 16.77 8.59 5.51
N TRP A 87 15.51 8.26 5.75
CA TRP A 87 14.74 7.39 4.87
C TRP A 87 13.37 7.99 4.55
N THR A 88 12.79 7.53 3.45
CA THR A 88 11.46 7.89 2.99
C THR A 88 10.74 6.66 2.46
N GLY A 89 9.53 6.41 2.96
CA GLY A 89 8.59 5.42 2.46
C GLY A 89 7.53 6.10 1.59
N THR A 90 7.44 5.71 0.33
CA THR A 90 6.44 6.22 -0.62
C THR A 90 5.45 5.13 -0.94
N MET A 91 4.16 5.43 -0.75
CA MET A 91 3.07 4.52 -1.10
C MET A 91 2.45 4.91 -2.43
N THR A 92 2.20 3.93 -3.29
CA THR A 92 1.50 4.11 -4.57
C THR A 92 0.44 3.05 -4.77
N ALA A 93 -0.71 3.43 -5.30
CA ALA A 93 -1.85 2.55 -5.50
C ALA A 93 -2.49 2.82 -6.88
N PRO A 94 -1.91 2.25 -7.97
CA PRO A 94 -2.49 2.42 -9.30
C PRO A 94 -3.89 1.78 -9.36
N THR A 95 -4.77 2.39 -10.14
CA THR A 95 -6.15 1.94 -10.34
C THR A 95 -6.43 1.76 -11.83
N SER A 96 -7.17 0.71 -12.17
CA SER A 96 -7.44 0.32 -13.57
C SER A 96 -8.87 0.57 -14.01
N SER A 97 -9.82 0.53 -13.08
CA SER A 97 -11.25 0.70 -13.38
C SER A 97 -11.87 1.85 -12.59
N THR A 98 -13.06 2.28 -13.00
CA THR A 98 -13.87 3.26 -12.27
C THR A 98 -14.19 2.78 -10.84
N ASN A 99 -14.42 1.47 -10.65
CA ASN A 99 -14.69 0.91 -9.33
C ASN A 99 -13.42 0.91 -8.46
N ASP A 100 -12.26 0.62 -9.02
CA ASP A 100 -10.97 0.70 -8.30
C ASP A 100 -10.68 2.15 -7.90
N GLN A 101 -10.92 3.12 -8.78
CA GLN A 101 -10.77 4.54 -8.49
C GLN A 101 -11.73 5.00 -7.38
N TYR A 102 -12.99 4.57 -7.44
CA TYR A 102 -13.98 4.84 -6.41
C TYR A 102 -13.54 4.24 -5.07
N PHE A 103 -13.12 2.98 -5.07
CA PHE A 103 -12.63 2.30 -3.87
C PHE A 103 -11.39 2.99 -3.30
N ALA A 104 -10.41 3.33 -4.13
CA ALA A 104 -9.19 4.03 -3.72
C ALA A 104 -9.46 5.39 -3.07
N ARG A 105 -10.43 6.16 -3.58
CA ARG A 105 -10.85 7.45 -2.99
C ARG A 105 -11.52 7.28 -1.64
N ASN A 106 -12.26 6.20 -1.46
CA ASN A 106 -13.09 5.91 -0.28
C ASN A 106 -12.41 5.00 0.75
N VAL A 107 -11.14 4.65 0.56
CA VAL A 107 -10.33 4.01 1.59
C VAL A 107 -9.40 5.04 2.21
N ARG A 108 -9.73 5.45 3.44
CA ARG A 108 -8.88 6.34 4.24
C ARG A 108 -7.64 5.58 4.69
N VAL A 109 -6.45 6.13 4.45
CA VAL A 109 -5.16 5.60 4.88
C VAL A 109 -4.61 6.50 5.97
N VAL A 110 -4.25 5.93 7.11
CA VAL A 110 -3.60 6.63 8.23
C VAL A 110 -2.31 5.92 8.54
N ALA A 111 -1.22 6.66 8.64
CA ALA A 111 0.06 6.12 9.05
C ALA A 111 0.64 6.93 10.22
N TRP A 112 1.17 6.27 11.23
CA TRP A 112 1.77 6.93 12.41
C TRP A 112 2.89 6.07 12.99
N THR A 113 3.85 6.68 13.70
CA THR A 113 4.86 5.90 14.41
C THR A 113 4.26 5.24 15.65
N ALA A 114 4.73 4.04 15.97
CA ALA A 114 4.34 3.35 17.19
C ALA A 114 5.57 2.98 18.03
N VAL A 115 5.38 3.02 19.35
CA VAL A 115 6.34 2.49 20.32
C VAL A 115 6.04 1.01 20.56
N GLY A 116 7.00 0.15 20.25
CA GLY A 116 6.85 -1.32 20.33
C GLY A 116 6.11 -1.94 19.14
N SER A 117 5.82 -3.25 19.21
CA SER A 117 5.24 -4.05 18.11
C SER A 117 3.72 -3.94 17.97
N GLY A 118 3.07 -3.05 18.71
CA GLY A 118 1.61 -3.05 18.88
C GLY A 118 0.84 -2.27 17.82
N CYS A 119 0.89 -2.67 16.54
CA CYS A 119 -0.09 -2.18 15.56
C CYS A 119 -1.30 -3.11 15.54
N THR A 120 -2.33 -2.75 16.28
CA THR A 120 -3.61 -3.47 16.35
C THR A 120 -4.75 -2.58 15.87
N ALA A 121 -5.92 -3.18 15.65
CA ALA A 121 -7.13 -2.43 15.33
C ALA A 121 -7.48 -1.36 16.38
N ASN A 122 -7.08 -1.59 17.65
CA ASN A 122 -7.40 -0.71 18.78
C ASN A 122 -6.26 0.23 19.16
N THR A 123 -5.09 0.13 18.52
CA THR A 123 -3.97 1.02 18.80
C THR A 123 -4.39 2.45 18.49
N SER A 124 -4.18 3.36 19.45
CA SER A 124 -4.46 4.77 19.26
C SER A 124 -3.59 5.35 18.15
N VAL A 125 -4.17 6.24 17.37
CA VAL A 125 -3.44 6.97 16.32
C VAL A 125 -2.57 8.03 17.01
N GLY A 126 -1.27 8.03 16.68
CA GLY A 126 -0.30 8.98 17.23
C GLY A 126 -0.51 10.42 16.74
N PRO A 127 0.02 11.42 17.48
CA PRO A 127 -0.07 12.83 17.09
C PRO A 127 0.71 13.16 15.81
N ASP A 128 1.69 12.34 15.46
CA ASP A 128 2.51 12.40 14.24
C ASP A 128 1.85 11.73 13.03
N SER A 129 0.55 11.42 13.12
CA SER A 129 -0.14 10.71 12.06
C SER A 129 -0.28 11.53 10.77
N ALA A 130 -0.04 10.85 9.65
CA ALA A 130 -0.39 11.33 8.33
C ALA A 130 -1.67 10.63 7.86
N THR A 131 -2.64 11.40 7.37
CA THR A 131 -3.94 10.90 6.89
C THR A 131 -4.14 11.27 5.43
N ALA A 132 -4.52 10.30 4.60
CA ALA A 132 -4.96 10.53 3.23
C ALA A 132 -5.84 9.38 2.72
N ASN A 133 -5.80 9.07 1.42
CA ASN A 133 -6.48 7.92 0.79
C ASN A 133 -5.55 7.27 -0.25
N TRP A 134 -5.98 6.20 -0.91
CA TRP A 134 -5.14 5.51 -1.89
C TRP A 134 -4.86 6.31 -3.17
N VAL A 135 -5.60 7.40 -3.45
CA VAL A 135 -5.31 8.28 -4.60
C VAL A 135 -4.09 9.16 -4.33
N VAL A 136 -3.95 9.65 -3.10
CA VAL A 136 -2.80 10.45 -2.67
C VAL A 136 -2.30 9.89 -1.33
N PRO A 137 -1.64 8.73 -1.30
CA PRO A 137 -1.25 8.09 -0.05
C PRO A 137 -0.29 8.95 0.79
N PRO A 138 -0.27 8.80 2.13
CA PRO A 138 0.70 9.49 2.95
C PRO A 138 2.12 8.97 2.70
N THR A 139 3.12 9.85 2.84
CA THR A 139 4.54 9.48 2.83
C THR A 139 5.04 9.27 4.25
N LEU A 140 5.89 8.27 4.45
CA LEU A 140 6.55 8.00 5.72
C LEU A 140 7.98 8.52 5.65
N SER A 141 8.55 8.99 6.76
CA SER A 141 9.95 9.41 6.77
C SER A 141 10.55 9.38 8.17
N GLY A 142 11.88 9.39 8.23
CA GLY A 142 12.61 9.44 9.49
C GLY A 142 14.12 9.37 9.30
N THR A 143 14.83 9.11 10.39
CA THR A 143 16.28 8.86 10.38
C THR A 143 16.57 7.61 11.19
N LEU A 144 17.43 6.73 10.66
CA LEU A 144 17.80 5.47 11.31
C LEU A 144 19.31 5.37 11.48
N ASN A 145 19.75 5.03 12.69
CA ASN A 145 21.12 4.60 12.94
C ASN A 145 21.36 3.20 12.33
N PRO A 146 22.63 2.80 12.10
CA PRO A 146 22.95 1.44 11.67
C PRO A 146 22.35 0.40 12.61
N GLY A 147 21.67 -0.62 12.07
CA GLY A 147 21.01 -1.67 12.83
C GLY A 147 19.73 -1.24 13.57
N ALA A 148 19.36 0.04 13.55
CA ALA A 148 18.13 0.50 14.17
C ALA A 148 16.91 0.20 13.29
N CYS A 149 15.77 0.01 13.95
CA CYS A 149 14.48 -0.16 13.29
C CYS A 149 13.45 0.84 13.83
N VAL A 150 12.47 1.16 12.99
CA VAL A 150 11.30 1.96 13.36
C VAL A 150 10.04 1.22 12.93
N ILE A 151 9.01 1.31 13.77
CA ILE A 151 7.71 0.69 13.53
C ILE A 151 6.71 1.78 13.19
N TRP A 152 6.08 1.63 12.03
CA TRP A 152 4.96 2.44 11.59
C TRP A 152 3.70 1.59 11.58
N CYS A 153 2.63 2.10 12.15
CA CYS A 153 1.32 1.51 11.94
C CYS A 153 0.69 2.14 10.71
N VAL A 154 0.17 1.30 9.81
CA VAL A 154 -0.65 1.73 8.69
C VAL A 154 -2.04 1.14 8.86
N ARG A 155 -3.06 2.01 8.94
CA ARG A 155 -4.47 1.62 9.03
C ARG A 155 -5.21 2.11 7.81
N THR A 156 -5.94 1.22 7.18
CA THR A 156 -6.88 1.52 6.11
C THR A 156 -8.29 1.34 6.62
N THR A 157 -9.18 2.28 6.35
CA THR A 157 -10.61 2.19 6.66
C THR A 157 -11.43 2.57 5.44
N ALA A 158 -12.19 1.63 4.90
CA ALA A 158 -13.16 1.88 3.85
C ALA A 158 -14.38 2.63 4.42
N THR A 159 -14.69 3.80 3.86
CA THR A 159 -15.84 4.64 4.25
C THR A 159 -17.02 4.47 3.29
N ALA A 160 -16.79 3.95 2.09
CA ALA A 160 -17.82 3.58 1.13
C ALA A 160 -17.34 2.44 0.22
N PHE A 161 -18.29 1.69 -0.35
CA PHE A 161 -18.02 0.53 -1.19
C PHE A 161 -18.61 0.71 -2.60
N PRO A 162 -17.91 0.25 -3.66
CA PRO A 162 -18.43 0.26 -5.02
C PRO A 162 -19.58 -0.74 -5.21
N THR A 163 -20.35 -0.58 -6.29
CA THR A 163 -21.50 -1.44 -6.62
C THR A 163 -21.12 -2.79 -7.25
N ALA A 164 -19.85 -2.96 -7.59
CA ALA A 164 -19.27 -4.22 -8.06
C ALA A 164 -17.89 -4.41 -7.42
N ALA A 165 -17.31 -5.59 -7.62
CA ALA A 165 -15.98 -5.89 -7.09
C ALA A 165 -14.95 -4.85 -7.53
N ALA A 166 -14.04 -4.52 -6.62
CA ALA A 166 -12.94 -3.60 -6.87
C ALA A 166 -11.71 -4.01 -6.08
N GLY A 167 -10.55 -3.50 -6.50
CA GLY A 167 -9.32 -3.70 -5.75
C GLY A 167 -8.29 -2.62 -5.99
N VAL A 168 -7.39 -2.49 -5.03
CA VAL A 168 -6.23 -1.61 -5.09
C VAL A 168 -5.03 -2.43 -4.66
N THR A 169 -3.98 -2.44 -5.50
CA THR A 169 -2.68 -3.00 -5.11
C THR A 169 -1.78 -1.84 -4.71
N ALA A 170 -1.62 -1.65 -3.41
CA ALA A 170 -0.71 -0.66 -2.88
C ALA A 170 0.72 -1.22 -2.88
N THR A 171 1.69 -0.38 -3.20
CA THR A 171 3.12 -0.67 -3.11
C THR A 171 3.73 0.35 -2.17
N LEU A 172 4.42 -0.10 -1.13
CA LEU A 172 5.30 0.73 -0.31
C LEU A 172 6.72 0.54 -0.85
N THR A 173 7.37 1.65 -1.19
CA THR A 173 8.78 1.68 -1.58
C THR A 173 9.54 2.51 -0.57
N THR A 174 10.46 1.87 0.13
CA THR A 174 11.30 2.48 1.14
C THR A 174 12.68 2.76 0.57
N VAL A 175 13.15 3.99 0.72
CA VAL A 175 14.47 4.44 0.28
C VAL A 175 15.22 5.01 1.48
N LEU A 176 16.43 4.53 1.74
CA LEU A 176 17.35 5.06 2.76
C LEU A 176 18.53 5.71 2.05
N GLY A 177 18.96 6.89 2.51
CA GLY A 177 20.05 7.66 1.93
C GLY A 177 19.56 8.84 1.08
N SER A 178 20.51 9.55 0.46
CA SER A 178 20.23 10.69 -0.41
C SER A 178 21.25 10.75 -1.56
N GLY A 179 20.87 11.39 -2.66
CA GLY A 179 21.70 11.48 -3.86
C GLY A 179 21.91 10.13 -4.55
N SER A 180 23.14 9.81 -4.90
CA SER A 180 23.50 8.58 -5.62
C SER A 180 23.72 7.35 -4.72
N TRP A 181 23.73 7.53 -3.40
CA TRP A 181 23.94 6.46 -2.42
C TRP A 181 22.65 6.14 -1.70
N THR A 182 21.88 5.20 -2.25
CA THR A 182 20.59 4.80 -1.68
C THR A 182 20.44 3.30 -1.57
N GLY A 183 19.94 2.84 -0.43
CA GLY A 183 19.34 1.51 -0.28
C GLY A 183 17.86 1.59 -0.61
N ARG A 184 17.30 0.54 -1.22
CA ARG A 184 15.87 0.47 -1.54
C ARG A 184 15.31 -0.91 -1.19
N ASP A 185 14.10 -0.90 -0.66
CA ASP A 185 13.26 -2.10 -0.52
C ASP A 185 11.82 -1.75 -0.89
N SER A 186 11.01 -2.76 -1.21
CA SER A 186 9.61 -2.55 -1.54
C SER A 186 8.74 -3.77 -1.23
N SER A 187 7.53 -3.51 -0.74
CA SER A 187 6.51 -4.52 -0.49
C SER A 187 5.16 -4.09 -1.07
N THR A 188 4.27 -5.06 -1.28
CA THR A 188 2.94 -4.83 -1.86
C THR A 188 1.83 -5.40 -0.99
N ALA A 189 0.70 -4.70 -0.94
CA ALA A 189 -0.51 -5.16 -0.29
C ALA A 189 -1.71 -4.98 -1.23
N LYS A 190 -2.40 -6.08 -1.52
CA LYS A 190 -3.63 -6.05 -2.31
C LYS A 190 -4.84 -5.97 -1.39
N GLN A 191 -5.59 -4.88 -1.49
CA GLN A 191 -6.88 -4.72 -0.85
C GLN A 191 -7.98 -4.93 -1.87
N THR A 192 -8.98 -5.72 -1.51
CA THR A 192 -10.15 -5.95 -2.35
C THR A 192 -11.41 -5.61 -1.60
N THR A 193 -12.47 -5.37 -2.35
CA THR A 193 -13.83 -5.41 -1.84
C THR A 193 -14.64 -6.28 -2.80
N PRO A 194 -15.43 -7.23 -2.28
CA PRO A 194 -16.17 -8.13 -3.14
C PRO A 194 -17.27 -7.34 -3.83
N ALA A 195 -17.80 -7.88 -4.93
CA ALA A 195 -19.13 -7.44 -5.35
C ALA A 195 -20.07 -7.70 -4.17
N PRO A 196 -21.03 -6.81 -3.88
CA PRO A 196 -21.97 -7.06 -2.81
C PRO A 196 -22.62 -8.43 -3.00
N THR A 197 -22.40 -9.34 -2.05
CA THR A 197 -22.90 -10.71 -2.15
C THR A 197 -24.43 -10.64 -2.09
N VAL A 198 -25.09 -11.04 -3.17
CA VAL A 198 -26.54 -11.26 -3.22
C VAL A 198 -26.84 -12.52 -2.39
N THR A 199 -26.81 -12.38 -1.08
CA THR A 199 -26.84 -13.50 -0.13
C THR A 199 -28.29 -13.75 0.28
N GLY A 200 -29.05 -14.39 -0.60
CA GLY A 200 -30.27 -15.12 -0.23
C GLY A 200 -31.55 -14.30 -0.07
N GLY A 201 -32.67 -14.92 -0.44
CA GLY A 201 -34.00 -14.47 -0.07
C GLY A 201 -34.75 -13.63 -1.09
N PHE A 202 -34.15 -13.24 -2.24
CA PHE A 202 -34.94 -12.61 -3.29
C PHE A 202 -36.05 -13.57 -3.72
N SER A 203 -37.27 -13.24 -3.35
CA SER A 203 -38.46 -13.97 -3.75
C SER A 203 -39.41 -12.98 -4.39
N CYS A 204 -40.11 -13.46 -5.40
CA CYS A 204 -41.13 -12.71 -6.09
C CYS A 204 -42.43 -13.47 -5.95
N GLN A 205 -43.49 -12.77 -5.62
CA GLN A 205 -44.85 -13.27 -5.65
C GLN A 205 -45.70 -12.40 -6.57
N SER A 206 -46.29 -13.00 -7.61
CA SER A 206 -47.28 -12.32 -8.45
C SER A 206 -48.60 -12.21 -7.69
N THR A 207 -49.25 -11.05 -7.76
CA THR A 207 -50.51 -10.77 -7.07
C THR A 207 -51.51 -10.15 -8.04
N ASP A 208 -52.80 -10.26 -7.72
CA ASP A 208 -53.92 -9.68 -8.46
C ASP A 208 -53.83 -9.92 -9.97
N GLY A 209 -53.78 -11.19 -10.39
CA GLY A 209 -53.79 -11.54 -11.81
C GLY A 209 -52.59 -10.99 -12.61
N ASN A 210 -51.45 -10.73 -11.94
CA ASN A 210 -50.21 -10.14 -12.49
C ASN A 210 -50.27 -8.61 -12.72
N TRP A 211 -51.11 -7.87 -12.00
CA TRP A 211 -51.08 -6.40 -12.03
C TRP A 211 -49.87 -5.81 -11.28
N TYR A 212 -49.38 -6.52 -10.26
CA TYR A 212 -48.16 -6.17 -9.54
C TYR A 212 -47.49 -7.41 -8.96
N VAL A 213 -46.23 -7.26 -8.53
CA VAL A 213 -45.48 -8.28 -7.81
C VAL A 213 -45.04 -7.75 -6.45
N ILE A 214 -44.94 -8.63 -5.48
CA ILE A 214 -44.30 -8.37 -4.20
C ILE A 214 -42.93 -9.02 -4.25
N VAL A 215 -41.87 -8.22 -4.14
CA VAL A 215 -40.52 -8.71 -3.97
C VAL A 215 -40.18 -8.74 -2.49
N SER A 216 -39.56 -9.81 -2.02
CA SER A 216 -39.04 -9.93 -0.66
C SER A 216 -37.56 -10.27 -0.70
N TRP A 217 -36.85 -9.97 0.37
CA TRP A 217 -35.44 -10.33 0.57
C TRP A 217 -35.21 -10.72 2.02
N ASP A 218 -34.11 -11.42 2.27
CA ASP A 218 -33.75 -11.79 3.63
C ASP A 218 -33.29 -10.53 4.39
N VAL A 219 -33.91 -10.34 5.56
CA VAL A 219 -33.57 -9.29 6.52
C VAL A 219 -33.20 -9.87 7.89
N SER A 220 -33.03 -11.19 7.98
CA SER A 220 -32.64 -11.85 9.22
C SER A 220 -31.28 -11.31 9.70
N GLY A 221 -31.30 -10.64 10.86
CA GLY A 221 -30.13 -10.00 11.44
C GLY A 221 -29.91 -8.52 11.08
N ALA A 222 -30.80 -7.90 10.30
CA ALA A 222 -30.76 -6.46 10.07
C ALA A 222 -31.26 -5.67 11.30
N PRO A 223 -30.57 -4.60 11.73
CA PRO A 223 -31.10 -3.64 12.70
C PRO A 223 -32.45 -3.05 12.24
N MET A 224 -33.38 -2.81 13.17
CA MET A 224 -34.74 -2.32 12.85
C MET A 224 -34.76 -0.93 12.19
N ASP A 225 -33.71 -0.14 12.39
CA ASP A 225 -33.50 1.18 11.80
C ASP A 225 -32.85 1.14 10.41
N THR A 226 -32.53 -0.06 9.90
CA THR A 226 -31.97 -0.21 8.55
C THR A 226 -33.04 0.10 7.49
N TRP A 227 -32.66 0.88 6.49
CA TRP A 227 -33.50 1.15 5.32
C TRP A 227 -32.97 0.46 4.07
N TYR A 228 -33.88 0.08 3.19
CA TYR A 228 -33.59 -0.57 1.92
C TYR A 228 -34.29 0.15 0.78
N GLY A 229 -33.59 0.30 -0.34
CA GLY A 229 -34.12 0.84 -1.58
C GLY A 229 -34.32 -0.27 -2.60
N VAL A 230 -35.52 -0.35 -3.19
CA VAL A 230 -35.80 -1.19 -4.35
C VAL A 230 -35.53 -0.36 -5.59
N ILE A 231 -34.59 -0.83 -6.42
CA ILE A 231 -34.02 -0.07 -7.51
C ILE A 231 -34.24 -0.81 -8.82
N VAL A 232 -34.77 -0.10 -9.81
CA VAL A 232 -34.97 -0.56 -11.19
C VAL A 232 -34.31 0.45 -12.12
N ASN A 233 -33.43 -0.03 -13.01
CA ASN A 233 -32.67 0.81 -13.95
C ASN A 233 -31.99 2.03 -13.29
N GLY A 234 -31.46 1.84 -12.08
CA GLY A 234 -30.74 2.88 -11.33
C GLY A 234 -31.63 3.88 -10.58
N LYS A 235 -32.96 3.77 -10.67
CA LYS A 235 -33.89 4.60 -9.91
C LYS A 235 -34.49 3.83 -8.73
N THR A 236 -34.46 4.42 -7.55
CA THR A 236 -35.21 3.92 -6.39
C THR A 236 -36.71 4.11 -6.62
N ILE A 237 -37.45 3.00 -6.65
CA ILE A 237 -38.90 2.97 -6.91
C ILE A 237 -39.73 2.74 -5.64
N ALA A 238 -39.10 2.19 -4.60
CA ALA A 238 -39.71 1.96 -3.30
C ALA A 238 -38.62 1.91 -2.23
N MET A 239 -39.00 2.22 -0.99
CA MET A 239 -38.17 2.03 0.19
C MET A 239 -38.88 1.10 1.17
N SER A 240 -38.12 0.33 1.94
CA SER A 240 -38.64 -0.61 2.91
C SER A 240 -37.75 -0.65 4.15
N GLN A 241 -38.37 -0.69 5.32
CA GLN A 241 -37.66 -0.75 6.59
C GLN A 241 -37.20 -2.19 6.88
N GLY A 242 -36.10 -2.32 7.61
CA GLY A 242 -35.39 -3.58 7.79
C GLY A 242 -36.09 -4.67 8.59
N SER A 243 -37.19 -4.35 9.28
CA SER A 243 -38.04 -5.38 9.89
C SER A 243 -38.99 -6.06 8.91
N TYR A 244 -39.22 -5.46 7.73
CA TYR A 244 -40.25 -5.94 6.79
C TYR A 244 -39.67 -6.76 5.63
N GLY A 245 -38.60 -6.27 5.00
CA GLY A 245 -37.91 -7.01 3.94
C GLY A 245 -38.75 -7.31 2.69
N LYS A 246 -39.73 -6.45 2.38
CA LYS A 246 -40.60 -6.58 1.20
C LYS A 246 -40.93 -5.24 0.56
N ALA A 247 -41.25 -5.25 -0.72
CA ALA A 247 -41.80 -4.10 -1.44
C ALA A 247 -42.71 -4.54 -2.59
N THR A 248 -43.71 -3.72 -2.90
CA THR A 248 -44.58 -3.89 -4.06
C THR A 248 -43.97 -3.19 -5.28
N ILE A 249 -44.03 -3.83 -6.44
CA ILE A 249 -43.67 -3.27 -7.74
C ILE A 249 -44.89 -3.32 -8.66
N SER A 250 -45.35 -2.15 -9.08
CA SER A 250 -46.55 -1.95 -9.90
C SER A 250 -46.30 -0.99 -11.08
N GLY A 251 -47.27 -0.87 -11.99
CA GLY A 251 -47.18 -0.04 -13.19
C GLY A 251 -46.94 1.45 -12.91
N SER A 252 -47.43 1.97 -11.78
CA SER A 252 -47.21 3.37 -11.39
C SER A 252 -45.77 3.63 -10.92
N GLN A 253 -45.12 2.63 -10.32
CA GLN A 253 -43.74 2.73 -9.83
C GLN A 253 -42.72 2.48 -10.94
N VAL A 254 -43.02 1.56 -11.85
CA VAL A 254 -42.16 1.21 -12.99
C VAL A 254 -42.92 1.44 -14.30
N PRO A 255 -43.07 2.71 -14.74
CA PRO A 255 -43.67 3.01 -16.03
C PRO A 255 -42.80 2.49 -17.17
N ALA A 256 -43.38 2.36 -18.38
CA ALA A 256 -42.67 1.91 -19.57
C ALA A 256 -41.43 2.79 -19.92
N SER A 257 -41.46 4.06 -19.53
CA SER A 257 -40.34 4.99 -19.67
C SER A 257 -39.17 4.70 -18.75
N LEU A 258 -39.40 4.03 -17.61
CA LEU A 258 -38.34 3.60 -16.69
C LEU A 258 -37.77 2.24 -17.10
N ALA A 259 -38.63 1.30 -17.47
CA ALA A 259 -38.23 -0.01 -17.98
C ALA A 259 -39.26 -0.50 -19.00
N ALA A 260 -38.79 -0.90 -20.19
CA ALA A 260 -39.64 -1.45 -21.24
C ALA A 260 -40.24 -2.82 -20.86
N ASP A 261 -41.20 -3.31 -21.66
CA ASP A 261 -41.73 -4.68 -21.52
C ASP A 261 -40.62 -5.72 -21.71
N GLY A 262 -40.74 -6.84 -21.01
CA GLY A 262 -39.75 -7.91 -20.97
C GLY A 262 -39.11 -8.08 -19.58
N THR A 263 -37.93 -8.69 -19.55
CA THR A 263 -37.21 -8.95 -18.29
C THR A 263 -36.66 -7.66 -17.70
N VAL A 264 -37.10 -7.35 -16.48
CA VAL A 264 -36.66 -6.20 -15.69
C VAL A 264 -35.80 -6.69 -14.54
N LYS A 265 -34.60 -6.12 -14.40
CA LYS A 265 -33.71 -6.40 -13.27
C LYS A 265 -34.13 -5.54 -12.07
N VAL A 266 -34.27 -6.19 -10.92
CA VAL A 266 -34.59 -5.55 -9.65
C VAL A 266 -33.37 -5.70 -8.73
N ARG A 267 -32.95 -4.59 -8.15
CA ARG A 267 -31.86 -4.54 -7.18
C ARG A 267 -32.39 -4.05 -5.84
N ILE A 268 -31.96 -4.67 -4.75
CA ILE A 268 -32.25 -4.20 -3.39
C ILE A 268 -30.94 -3.72 -2.79
N ASP A 269 -30.85 -2.44 -2.47
CA ASP A 269 -29.69 -1.85 -1.83
C ASP A 269 -30.03 -1.47 -0.39
N ARG A 270 -29.09 -1.65 0.53
CA ARG A 270 -29.18 -1.01 1.86
C ARG A 270 -28.92 0.49 1.68
N LEU A 271 -29.65 1.32 2.42
CA LEU A 271 -29.52 2.77 2.40
C LEU A 271 -28.83 3.29 3.67
N ASP A 272 -28.14 4.42 3.57
CA ASP A 272 -27.70 5.22 4.71
C ASP A 272 -28.79 6.19 5.19
N ALA A 273 -28.47 7.01 6.18
CA ALA A 273 -29.39 8.01 6.74
C ALA A 273 -29.78 9.15 5.78
N ASN A 274 -29.14 9.24 4.61
CA ASN A 274 -29.42 10.23 3.55
C ASN A 274 -30.04 9.57 2.31
N ASP A 275 -30.63 8.39 2.47
CA ASP A 275 -31.22 7.57 1.40
C ASP A 275 -30.25 7.19 0.28
N GLN A 276 -28.94 7.21 0.54
CA GLN A 276 -27.94 6.80 -0.43
C GLN A 276 -27.67 5.30 -0.33
N SER A 277 -27.59 4.63 -1.48
CA SER A 277 -27.23 3.21 -1.54
C SER A 277 -25.80 2.99 -0.99
N VAL A 278 -25.69 2.16 0.04
CA VAL A 278 -24.40 1.73 0.63
C VAL A 278 -23.97 0.33 0.18
N GLY A 279 -24.78 -0.34 -0.64
CA GLY A 279 -24.45 -1.64 -1.24
C GLY A 279 -25.66 -2.52 -1.47
N GLN A 280 -25.58 -3.36 -2.51
CA GLN A 280 -26.62 -4.32 -2.84
C GLN A 280 -26.67 -5.46 -1.81
N VAL A 281 -27.88 -5.81 -1.37
CA VAL A 281 -28.13 -6.91 -0.42
C VAL A 281 -28.91 -8.07 -1.06
N ALA A 282 -29.74 -7.77 -2.06
CA ALA A 282 -30.50 -8.78 -2.80
C ALA A 282 -30.75 -8.32 -4.24
N GLY A 283 -31.22 -9.22 -5.09
CA GLY A 283 -31.59 -8.87 -6.47
C GLY A 283 -32.10 -10.07 -7.24
N GLY A 284 -32.87 -9.78 -8.28
CA GLY A 284 -33.46 -10.79 -9.15
C GLY A 284 -34.12 -10.17 -10.38
N THR A 285 -34.97 -10.93 -11.04
CA THR A 285 -35.68 -10.50 -12.25
C THR A 285 -37.18 -10.66 -12.10
N ILE A 286 -37.90 -9.72 -12.71
CA ILE A 286 -39.35 -9.78 -12.91
C ILE A 286 -39.63 -9.58 -14.40
N VAL A 287 -40.84 -9.86 -14.85
CA VAL A 287 -41.26 -9.63 -16.24
C VAL A 287 -42.36 -8.58 -16.25
N ALA A 288 -42.07 -7.46 -16.93
CA ALA A 288 -43.06 -6.42 -17.21
C ALA A 288 -43.76 -6.70 -18.54
N PHE A 289 -45.06 -6.47 -18.60
CA PHE A 289 -45.84 -6.61 -19.83
C PHE A 289 -47.04 -5.66 -19.82
N THR A 290 -47.57 -5.37 -21.00
CA THR A 290 -48.77 -4.55 -21.16
C THR A 290 -49.95 -5.42 -21.58
N GLN A 291 -51.05 -5.36 -20.83
CA GLN A 291 -52.28 -6.08 -21.13
C GLN A 291 -53.47 -5.12 -21.02
N SER A 292 -54.31 -5.08 -22.06
CA SER A 292 -55.51 -4.25 -22.10
C SER A 292 -55.27 -2.76 -21.78
N GLY A 293 -54.13 -2.21 -22.21
CA GLY A 293 -53.76 -0.81 -22.00
C GLY A 293 -53.20 -0.49 -20.61
N ALA A 294 -53.09 -1.47 -19.72
CA ALA A 294 -52.48 -1.33 -18.41
C ALA A 294 -51.21 -2.17 -18.27
N ARG A 295 -50.25 -1.67 -17.48
CA ARG A 295 -48.95 -2.30 -17.27
C ARG A 295 -49.02 -3.27 -16.08
N GLY A 296 -48.66 -4.52 -16.32
CA GLY A 296 -48.61 -5.59 -15.33
C GLY A 296 -47.19 -6.13 -15.11
N PHE A 297 -47.03 -6.91 -14.04
CA PHE A 297 -45.78 -7.54 -13.65
C PHE A 297 -46.05 -8.97 -13.18
N ARG A 298 -45.15 -9.88 -13.54
CA ARG A 298 -45.12 -11.24 -13.02
C ARG A 298 -43.70 -11.63 -12.65
N CYS A 299 -43.57 -12.63 -11.80
CA CYS A 299 -42.27 -13.22 -11.50
C CYS A 299 -41.68 -13.89 -12.74
N SER A 300 -40.34 -13.80 -12.85
CA SER A 300 -39.57 -14.38 -13.94
C SER A 300 -39.43 -15.88 -13.82
#